data_AF-A0A3B5MEC3-F1
#
_entry.id   AF-A0A3B5MEC3-F1
#
_cell.length_a   1.000
_cell.length_b   1.000
_cell.length_c   1.000
_cell.angle_alpha   90.00
_cell.angle_beta   90.00
_cell.angle_gamma   90.00
#
_symmetry.space_group_name_H-M   'P 1'
#
loop_
_entity.id
_entity.type
_entity.pdbx_description
1 polymer ?
#
loop_
_entity_poly.entity_id
_entity_poly.type
_entity_poly.pdbx_seq_one_letter_code
_entity_poly.pdbx_strand_id
1 'polypeptide(L)'
;IAYKRKTRDADRTLKRLQLQMDNLESRVALECKEAFAELQTDIQELTNDMDGEHPVLKELDVRTTAGSLLNNKMFLLSFIHTLEAQRSFSMRDRGNVASLLMAALQGRMEYATVVLKQLLADLIEKNLENRNHPKLLLRRFALATESVAEKMLTNWFTFLLHRFLKECAGEPLFMLYCAIKQQMEKGPIDAITGEARYSLSEDKLIRQQIDYKQLVKVLDEDVTTKIESDWKRLNTLAHYQVRNRAHHNRVRGLYWYMLCRVKENRVQIRPGSCSENLVGGNWPVKRVVN
;
A
#
# COMPACT_ATOMS: atom_id res chain seq x y z
N ILE A 1 -17.13 24.44 -40.94
CA ILE A 1 -17.92 23.21 -41.22
C ILE A 1 -17.15 21.93 -40.84
N ALA A 2 -15.88 21.80 -41.23
CA ALA A 2 -15.03 20.64 -40.86
C ALA A 2 -14.85 20.45 -39.34
N TYR A 3 -14.63 21.53 -38.56
CA TYR A 3 -14.54 21.45 -37.10
C TYR A 3 -15.81 20.88 -36.45
N LYS A 4 -16.99 21.38 -36.84
CA LYS A 4 -18.29 20.87 -36.36
C LYS A 4 -18.51 19.38 -36.71
N ARG A 5 -17.99 18.90 -37.85
CA ARG A 5 -18.03 17.47 -38.22
C ARG A 5 -17.06 16.64 -37.37
N LYS A 6 -15.82 17.11 -37.18
CA LYS A 6 -14.80 16.45 -36.33
C LYS A 6 -15.25 16.33 -34.86
N THR A 7 -15.88 17.37 -34.30
CA THR A 7 -16.50 17.33 -32.96
C THR A 7 -17.63 16.32 -32.90
N ARG A 8 -18.49 16.25 -33.93
CA ARG A 8 -19.61 15.30 -33.97
C ARG A 8 -19.15 13.85 -34.09
N ASP A 9 -18.05 13.58 -34.78
CA ASP A 9 -17.46 12.24 -34.88
C ASP A 9 -16.72 11.84 -33.58
N ALA A 10 -16.07 12.79 -32.91
CA ALA A 10 -15.53 12.59 -31.56
C ALA A 10 -16.65 12.26 -30.56
N ASP A 11 -17.75 13.01 -30.55
CA ASP A 11 -18.91 12.74 -29.68
C ASP A 11 -19.53 11.37 -29.94
N ARG A 12 -19.62 10.95 -31.22
CA ARG A 12 -20.09 9.61 -31.59
C ARG A 12 -19.16 8.52 -31.09
N THR A 13 -17.86 8.74 -31.18
CA THR A 13 -16.85 7.79 -30.70
C THR A 13 -16.91 7.68 -29.18
N LEU A 14 -17.00 8.81 -28.47
CA LEU A 14 -17.14 8.84 -27.02
C LEU A 14 -18.40 8.11 -26.56
N LYS A 15 -19.54 8.35 -27.20
CA LYS A 15 -20.79 7.63 -26.90
C LYS A 15 -20.67 6.13 -27.13
N ARG A 16 -19.95 5.71 -28.18
CA ARG A 16 -19.70 4.29 -28.44
C ARG A 16 -18.85 3.65 -27.36
N LEU A 17 -17.77 4.32 -26.95
CA LEU A 17 -16.88 3.83 -25.89
C LEU A 17 -17.61 3.74 -24.55
N GLN A 18 -18.46 4.72 -24.21
CA GLN A 18 -19.32 4.68 -23.02
C GLN A 18 -20.23 3.46 -23.03
N LEU A 19 -20.96 3.23 -24.12
CA LEU A 19 -21.82 2.04 -24.25
C LEU A 19 -21.03 0.73 -24.15
N GLN A 20 -19.80 0.69 -24.68
CA GLN A 20 -18.94 -0.48 -24.54
C GLN A 20 -18.52 -0.71 -23.09
N MET A 21 -18.18 0.34 -22.35
CA MET A 21 -17.89 0.25 -20.91
C MET A 21 -19.12 -0.22 -20.13
N ASP A 22 -20.28 0.37 -20.36
CA ASP A 22 -21.53 0.00 -19.67
C ASP A 22 -21.88 -1.48 -19.89
N ASN A 23 -21.67 -1.98 -21.11
CA ASN A 23 -21.87 -3.40 -21.43
C ASN A 23 -20.86 -4.31 -20.73
N LEU A 24 -19.59 -3.90 -20.62
CA LEU A 24 -18.58 -4.65 -19.90
C LEU A 24 -18.87 -4.67 -18.39
N GLU A 25 -19.26 -3.53 -17.81
CA GLU A 25 -19.63 -3.39 -16.40
C GLU A 25 -20.84 -4.26 -16.05
N SER A 26 -21.90 -4.21 -16.87
CA SER A 26 -23.10 -5.01 -16.68
C SER A 26 -22.82 -6.52 -16.66
N ARG A 27 -21.88 -6.98 -17.51
CA ARG A 27 -21.48 -8.40 -17.57
C ARG A 27 -20.83 -8.90 -16.29
N VAL A 28 -20.08 -8.05 -15.60
CA VAL A 28 -19.37 -8.42 -14.37
C VAL A 28 -20.10 -7.98 -13.10
N ALA A 29 -21.17 -7.20 -13.21
CA ALA A 29 -21.83 -6.56 -12.08
C ALA A 29 -22.31 -7.54 -10.99
N LEU A 30 -22.85 -8.69 -11.39
CA LEU A 30 -23.30 -9.70 -10.42
C LEU A 30 -22.11 -10.42 -9.77
N GLU A 31 -21.13 -10.86 -10.57
CA GLU A 31 -19.91 -11.50 -10.09
C GLU A 31 -19.14 -10.58 -9.12
N CYS A 32 -19.07 -9.27 -9.41
CA CYS A 32 -18.45 -8.28 -8.54
C CYS A 32 -19.20 -8.11 -7.21
N LYS A 33 -20.54 -8.21 -7.19
CA LYS A 33 -21.32 -8.13 -5.95
C LYS A 33 -21.06 -9.34 -5.06
N GLU A 34 -21.00 -10.53 -5.65
CA GLU A 34 -20.68 -11.77 -4.95
C GLU A 34 -19.24 -11.74 -4.41
N ALA A 35 -18.27 -11.38 -5.26
CA ALA A 35 -16.87 -11.23 -4.86
C ALA A 35 -16.67 -10.18 -3.76
N PHE A 36 -17.46 -9.09 -3.76
CA PHE A 36 -17.43 -8.10 -2.70
C PHE A 36 -17.95 -8.67 -1.37
N ALA A 37 -19.05 -9.43 -1.39
CA ALA A 37 -19.58 -10.07 -0.20
C ALA A 37 -18.58 -11.07 0.41
N GLU A 38 -17.95 -11.91 -0.43
CA GLU A 38 -16.88 -12.83 -0.01
C GLU A 38 -15.69 -12.08 0.60
N LEU A 39 -15.24 -11.00 -0.05
CA LEU A 39 -14.13 -10.21 0.46
C LEU A 39 -14.47 -9.52 1.78
N GLN A 40 -15.71 -9.07 1.94
CA GLN A 40 -16.16 -8.46 3.20
C GLN A 40 -16.13 -9.48 4.36
N THR A 41 -16.54 -10.72 4.10
CA THR A 41 -16.42 -11.80 5.10
C THR A 41 -14.94 -12.12 5.41
N ASP A 42 -14.09 -12.24 4.38
CA ASP A 42 -12.66 -12.53 4.53
C ASP A 42 -11.94 -11.45 5.38
N ILE A 43 -12.23 -10.16 5.10
CA ILE A 43 -11.62 -9.05 5.84
C ILE A 43 -12.12 -9.02 7.28
N GLN A 44 -13.43 -9.18 7.51
CA GLN A 44 -14.00 -9.17 8.85
C GLN A 44 -13.39 -10.26 9.74
N GLU A 45 -13.19 -11.47 9.21
CA GLU A 45 -12.50 -12.55 9.92
C GLU A 45 -11.07 -12.16 10.32
N LEU A 46 -10.31 -11.50 9.42
CA LEU A 46 -8.93 -11.08 9.67
C LEU A 46 -8.80 -9.88 10.60
N THR A 47 -9.79 -8.98 10.64
CA THR A 47 -9.74 -7.77 11.48
C THR A 47 -10.30 -7.99 12.88
N ASN A 48 -11.13 -9.02 13.08
CA ASN A 48 -11.71 -9.33 14.40
C ASN A 48 -10.67 -9.83 15.41
N ASP A 49 -9.56 -10.42 14.95
CA ASP A 49 -8.45 -10.90 15.80
C ASP A 49 -7.40 -9.82 16.13
N MET A 50 -7.53 -8.62 15.55
CA MET A 50 -6.66 -7.49 15.85
C MET A 50 -7.18 -6.75 17.09
N ASP A 51 -6.81 -7.24 18.27
CA ASP A 51 -7.05 -6.59 19.57
C ASP A 51 -6.52 -5.14 19.58
N GLY A 52 -7.35 -4.16 19.22
CA GLY A 52 -7.33 -2.74 19.61
C GLY A 52 -6.09 -1.86 19.30
N GLU A 53 -4.92 -2.43 19.08
CA GLU A 53 -3.69 -1.75 18.67
C GLU A 53 -3.61 -1.78 17.15
N HIS A 54 -4.35 -0.85 16.54
CA HIS A 54 -4.12 -0.53 15.14
C HIS A 54 -2.63 -0.20 14.97
N PRO A 55 -1.88 -0.85 14.05
CA PRO A 55 -0.44 -0.61 13.85
C PRO A 55 -0.12 0.79 13.27
N VAL A 56 -1.10 1.71 13.28
CA VAL A 56 -0.96 3.09 12.87
C VAL A 56 -0.12 3.81 13.91
N LEU A 57 1.18 3.78 13.63
CA LEU A 57 2.17 4.77 14.00
C LEU A 57 2.39 4.87 15.52
N LYS A 58 3.43 4.17 16.01
CA LYS A 58 4.01 4.49 17.31
C LYS A 58 4.47 5.95 17.28
N GLU A 59 3.93 6.77 18.18
CA GLU A 59 4.38 8.13 18.40
C GLU A 59 5.86 8.09 18.81
N LEU A 60 6.75 8.63 17.96
CA LEU A 60 8.07 9.03 18.42
C LEU A 60 7.91 10.41 19.07
N ASP A 61 7.94 10.47 20.40
CA ASP A 61 7.99 11.74 21.15
C ASP A 61 9.40 12.32 21.03
N VAL A 62 9.72 12.91 19.87
CA VAL A 62 10.99 13.62 19.66
C VAL A 62 10.87 15.02 20.27
N ARG A 63 11.18 15.14 21.55
CA ARG A 63 11.32 16.45 22.22
C ARG A 63 12.65 17.09 21.84
N THR A 64 12.73 17.65 20.65
CA THR A 64 13.86 18.50 20.26
C THR A 64 13.69 19.89 20.88
N THR A 65 14.64 20.33 21.71
CA THR A 65 14.69 21.72 22.16
C THR A 65 15.17 22.61 21.00
N ALA A 66 14.24 23.31 20.35
CA ALA A 66 14.61 24.28 19.33
C ALA A 66 15.48 25.40 19.93
N GLY A 67 16.60 25.72 19.27
CA GLY A 67 17.48 26.82 19.67
C GLY A 67 16.72 28.16 19.71
N SER A 68 17.08 29.04 20.64
CA SER A 68 16.39 30.32 20.89
C SER A 68 16.23 31.19 19.62
N LEU A 69 17.17 31.11 18.68
CA LEU A 69 17.14 31.81 17.39
C LEU A 69 15.97 31.39 16.49
N LEU A 70 15.54 30.13 16.53
CA LEU A 70 14.41 29.65 15.74
C LEU A 70 13.06 30.24 16.19
N ASN A 71 13.02 30.86 17.37
CA ASN A 71 11.84 31.58 17.86
C ASN A 71 11.78 33.03 17.37
N ASN A 72 12.84 33.52 16.72
CA ASN A 72 12.84 34.85 16.12
C ASN A 72 12.27 34.77 14.69
N LYS A 73 11.05 35.30 14.50
CA LYS A 73 10.34 35.27 13.21
C LYS A 73 11.17 35.83 12.07
N MET A 74 11.84 36.97 12.28
CA MET A 74 12.62 37.62 11.23
C MET A 74 13.84 36.78 10.85
N PHE A 75 14.55 36.23 11.83
CA PHE A 75 15.67 35.33 11.57
C PHE A 75 15.23 34.11 10.75
N LEU A 76 14.13 33.46 11.15
CA LEU A 76 13.68 32.22 10.49
C LEU A 76 13.24 32.47 9.04
N LEU A 77 12.52 33.57 8.78
CA LEU A 77 12.15 33.96 7.41
C LEU A 77 13.40 34.26 6.56
N SER A 78 14.33 35.09 7.07
CA SER A 78 15.56 35.41 6.36
C SER A 78 16.44 34.18 6.12
N PHE A 79 16.51 33.27 7.09
CA PHE A 79 17.26 32.01 6.98
C PHE A 79 16.73 31.16 5.82
N ILE A 80 15.42 30.92 5.78
CA ILE A 80 14.78 30.11 4.72
C ILE A 80 14.97 30.77 3.36
N HIS A 81 14.68 32.06 3.23
CA HIS A 81 14.84 32.80 1.97
C HIS A 81 16.30 32.80 1.47
N THR A 82 17.27 32.91 2.38
CA THR A 82 18.69 32.90 2.04
C THR A 82 19.13 31.52 1.53
N LEU A 83 18.64 30.43 2.15
CA LEU A 83 18.91 29.07 1.68
C LEU A 83 18.29 28.83 0.30
N GLU A 84 17.03 29.23 0.10
CA GLU A 84 16.34 29.02 -1.18
C GLU A 84 16.92 29.82 -2.33
N ALA A 85 17.57 30.95 -2.06
CA ALA A 85 18.27 31.75 -3.06
C ALA A 85 19.55 31.07 -3.58
N GLN A 86 20.12 30.10 -2.86
CA GLN A 86 21.34 29.42 -3.30
C GLN A 86 21.05 28.45 -4.45
N ARG A 87 21.82 28.56 -5.55
CA ARG A 87 21.70 27.66 -6.70
C ARG A 87 22.05 26.21 -6.37
N SER A 88 22.92 26.00 -5.39
CA SER A 88 23.33 24.67 -4.91
C SER A 88 22.27 24.00 -4.02
N PHE A 89 21.24 24.73 -3.57
CA PHE A 89 20.23 24.20 -2.68
C PHE A 89 19.27 23.29 -3.45
N SER A 90 19.36 21.99 -3.21
CA SER A 90 18.64 20.97 -3.97
C SER A 90 17.22 20.74 -3.46
N MET A 91 16.39 20.02 -4.22
CA MET A 91 15.03 19.64 -3.78
C MET A 91 15.05 18.76 -2.52
N ARG A 92 16.10 17.94 -2.37
CA ARG A 92 16.33 17.12 -1.18
C ARG A 92 16.61 18.00 0.04
N ASP A 93 17.47 19.01 -0.11
CA ASP A 93 17.81 19.92 0.99
C ASP A 93 16.59 20.71 1.47
N ARG A 94 15.75 21.16 0.53
CA ARG A 94 14.46 21.80 0.85
C ARG A 94 13.59 20.91 1.73
N GLY A 95 13.49 19.62 1.42
CA GLY A 95 12.74 18.65 2.21
C GLY A 95 13.34 18.41 3.60
N ASN A 96 14.65 18.23 3.67
CA ASN A 96 15.33 18.04 4.94
C ASN A 96 15.14 19.25 5.87
N VAL A 97 15.33 20.47 5.35
CA VAL A 97 15.14 21.71 6.12
C VAL A 97 13.69 21.85 6.57
N ALA A 98 12.72 21.62 5.68
CA ALA A 98 11.30 21.70 6.04
C ALA A 98 10.92 20.72 7.15
N SER A 99 11.36 19.46 7.07
CA SER A 99 11.05 18.43 8.07
C SER A 99 11.76 18.69 9.40
N LEU A 100 13.03 19.09 9.39
CA LEU A 100 13.77 19.43 10.60
C LEU A 100 13.20 20.66 11.30
N LEU A 101 12.84 21.70 10.54
CA LEU A 101 12.20 22.90 11.11
C LEU A 101 10.84 22.58 11.72
N MET A 102 10.01 21.80 11.02
CA MET A 102 8.68 21.43 11.50
C MET A 102 8.75 20.50 12.73
N ALA A 103 9.73 19.60 12.79
CA ALA A 103 9.98 18.79 13.99
C ALA A 103 10.50 19.64 15.17
N ALA A 104 11.44 20.56 14.92
CA ALA A 104 11.95 21.47 15.95
C ALA A 104 10.86 22.40 16.51
N LEU A 105 9.92 22.84 15.65
CA LEU A 105 8.83 23.74 16.01
C LEU A 105 7.54 23.00 16.43
N GLN A 106 7.54 21.67 16.51
CA GLN A 106 6.35 20.86 16.78
C GLN A 106 5.64 21.29 18.08
N GLY A 107 6.40 21.56 19.15
CA GLY A 107 5.87 22.02 20.43
C GLY A 107 5.34 23.47 20.44
N ARG A 108 5.51 24.21 19.34
CA ARG A 108 5.07 25.61 19.18
C ARG A 108 4.32 25.78 17.86
N MET A 109 3.34 24.91 17.60
CA MET A 109 2.63 24.87 16.33
C MET A 109 1.91 26.18 15.97
N GLU A 110 1.48 26.96 16.96
CA GLU A 110 0.91 28.30 16.74
C GLU A 110 1.93 29.24 16.07
N TYR A 111 3.16 29.28 16.59
CA TYR A 111 4.26 30.06 16.01
C TYR A 111 4.65 29.54 14.62
N ALA A 112 4.78 28.22 14.47
CA ALA A 112 5.07 27.59 13.18
C ALA A 112 4.03 27.98 12.11
N THR A 113 2.75 28.02 12.49
CA THR A 113 1.64 28.41 11.61
C THR A 113 1.74 29.88 11.19
N VAL A 114 2.16 30.78 12.07
CA VAL A 114 2.38 32.20 11.74
C VAL A 114 3.52 32.35 10.73
N VAL A 115 4.63 31.65 10.94
CA VAL A 115 5.78 31.67 10.02
C VAL A 115 5.38 31.09 8.66
N LEU A 116 4.72 29.93 8.65
CA LEU A 116 4.28 29.26 7.43
C LEU A 116 3.31 30.13 6.61
N LYS A 117 2.34 30.80 7.26
CA LYS A 117 1.44 31.75 6.58
C LYS A 117 2.21 32.87 5.88
N GLN A 118 3.25 33.42 6.52
CA GLN A 118 4.08 34.44 5.90
C GLN A 118 4.86 33.88 4.70
N LEU A 119 5.53 32.74 4.86
CA LEU A 119 6.29 32.11 3.77
C LEU A 119 5.42 31.79 2.55
N LEU A 120 4.19 31.33 2.77
CA LEU A 120 3.23 31.08 1.70
C LEU A 120 2.77 32.37 1.02
N ALA A 121 2.56 33.46 1.78
CA ALA A 121 2.25 34.77 1.22
C ALA A 121 3.40 35.28 0.34
N ASP A 122 4.64 35.22 0.83
CA ASP A 122 5.84 35.61 0.07
C ASP A 122 5.98 34.77 -1.22
N LEU A 123 5.68 33.46 -1.14
CA LEU A 123 5.70 32.56 -2.29
C LEU A 123 4.65 32.94 -3.34
N ILE A 124 3.43 33.29 -2.91
CA ILE A 124 2.35 33.72 -3.80
C ILE A 124 2.72 35.02 -4.49
N GLU A 125 3.20 36.01 -3.73
CA GLU A 125 3.61 37.31 -4.26
C GLU A 125 4.71 37.15 -5.33
N LYS A 126 5.78 36.42 -5.01
CA LYS A 126 6.86 36.11 -5.96
C LYS A 126 6.38 35.39 -7.21
N ASN A 127 5.39 34.49 -7.09
CA ASN A 127 4.82 33.81 -8.27
C ASN A 127 4.01 34.76 -9.16
N LEU A 128 3.26 35.68 -8.55
CA LEU A 128 2.48 36.69 -9.27
C LEU A 128 3.38 37.70 -9.98
N GLU A 129 4.46 38.14 -9.33
CA GLU A 129 5.49 39.02 -9.92
C GLU A 129 6.14 38.38 -11.16
N ASN A 130 6.44 37.08 -11.09
CA ASN A 130 6.99 36.32 -12.22
C ASN A 130 5.97 36.08 -13.35
N ARG A 131 4.74 36.60 -13.24
CA ARG A 131 3.62 36.38 -14.16
C ARG A 131 3.32 34.91 -14.43
N ASN A 132 3.61 34.05 -13.45
CA ASN A 132 3.25 32.65 -13.52
C ASN A 132 1.73 32.52 -13.48
N HIS A 133 1.20 31.56 -14.23
CA HIS A 133 -0.25 31.34 -14.28
C HIS A 133 -0.77 30.90 -12.89
N PRO A 134 -1.74 31.60 -12.27
CA PRO A 134 -2.16 31.33 -10.88
C PRO A 134 -2.62 29.90 -10.61
N LYS A 135 -3.27 29.24 -11.59
CA LYS A 135 -3.66 27.82 -11.47
C LYS A 135 -2.49 26.82 -11.45
N LEU A 136 -1.25 27.27 -11.63
CA LEU A 136 -0.05 26.44 -11.52
C LEU A 136 0.58 26.51 -10.12
N LEU A 137 0.22 27.51 -9.31
CA LEU A 137 0.67 27.62 -7.93
C LEU A 137 0.16 26.43 -7.11
N LEU A 138 1.04 25.76 -6.36
CA LEU A 138 0.73 24.60 -5.52
C LEU A 138 0.13 23.38 -6.27
N ARG A 139 0.11 23.38 -7.61
CA ARG A 139 -0.55 22.34 -8.41
C ARG A 139 0.23 21.03 -8.46
N ARG A 140 1.55 21.08 -8.25
CA ARG A 140 2.42 19.91 -8.27
C ARG A 140 3.12 19.79 -6.93
N PHE A 141 2.43 19.14 -5.99
CA PHE A 141 2.97 18.69 -4.71
C PHE A 141 4.24 17.82 -4.84
N ALA A 142 4.64 17.40 -6.05
CA ALA A 142 5.71 16.41 -6.23
C ALA A 142 6.90 16.78 -7.13
N LEU A 143 6.86 17.72 -8.11
CA LEU A 143 7.93 17.68 -9.14
C LEU A 143 8.40 18.98 -9.86
N ALA A 144 8.17 20.21 -9.39
CA ALA A 144 8.87 21.34 -10.06
C ALA A 144 9.10 22.62 -9.24
N THR A 145 8.35 22.85 -8.16
CA THR A 145 8.43 24.12 -7.41
C THR A 145 8.33 23.89 -5.91
N GLU A 146 8.87 22.78 -5.39
CA GLU A 146 8.70 22.43 -3.98
C GLU A 146 9.56 23.33 -3.08
N SER A 147 9.10 24.56 -2.86
CA SER A 147 9.70 25.46 -1.88
C SER A 147 9.68 24.83 -0.49
N VAL A 148 10.56 25.31 0.39
CA VAL A 148 10.57 24.93 1.81
C VAL A 148 9.18 25.20 2.41
N ALA A 149 8.51 26.27 2.01
CA ALA A 149 7.14 26.60 2.46
C ALA A 149 6.13 25.51 2.10
N GLU A 150 6.13 25.01 0.86
CA GLU A 150 5.23 23.93 0.40
C GLU A 150 5.47 22.62 1.16
N LYS A 151 6.74 22.30 1.42
CA LYS A 151 7.11 21.10 2.18
C LYS A 151 6.78 21.25 3.66
N MET A 152 6.95 22.44 4.24
CA MET A 152 6.51 22.74 5.60
C MET A 152 4.99 22.63 5.72
N LEU A 153 4.23 23.08 4.71
CA LEU A 153 2.77 22.94 4.67
C LEU A 153 2.33 21.48 4.68
N THR A 154 3.03 20.61 3.95
CA THR A 154 2.81 19.15 3.99
C THR A 154 2.96 18.61 5.42
N ASN A 155 4.08 18.90 6.06
CA ASN A 155 4.37 18.44 7.41
C ASN A 155 3.39 19.01 8.45
N TRP A 156 2.96 20.27 8.25
CA TRP A 156 1.95 20.92 9.07
C TRP A 156 0.61 20.17 8.99
N PHE A 157 0.15 19.82 7.78
CA PHE A 157 -1.03 18.97 7.62
C PHE A 157 -0.83 17.59 8.24
N THR A 158 0.34 16.98 8.10
CA THR A 158 0.64 15.67 8.72
C THR A 158 0.44 15.71 10.24
N PHE A 159 0.93 16.74 10.93
CA PHE A 159 0.75 16.86 12.37
C PHE A 159 -0.71 17.10 12.76
N LEU A 160 -1.41 18.00 12.07
CA LEU A 160 -2.78 18.36 12.44
C LEU A 160 -3.83 17.33 12.04
N LEU A 161 -3.61 16.62 10.93
CA LEU A 161 -4.52 15.58 10.44
C LEU A 161 -4.23 14.20 11.03
N HIS A 162 -3.15 14.04 11.81
CA HIS A 162 -2.86 12.74 12.45
C HIS A 162 -4.04 12.24 13.29
N ARG A 163 -4.65 13.12 14.09
CA ARG A 163 -5.81 12.77 14.91
C ARG A 163 -7.01 12.36 14.05
N PHE A 164 -7.33 13.12 13.02
CA PHE A 164 -8.40 12.79 12.07
C PHE A 164 -8.13 11.45 11.35
N LEU A 165 -6.87 11.20 10.99
CA LEU A 165 -6.46 9.92 10.42
C LEU A 165 -6.67 8.80 11.44
N LYS A 166 -6.24 8.97 12.68
CA LYS A 166 -6.41 7.93 13.71
C LYS A 166 -7.88 7.67 14.08
N GLU A 167 -8.70 8.70 14.17
CA GLU A 167 -10.07 8.62 14.69
C GLU A 167 -11.14 8.41 13.61
N CYS A 168 -10.87 8.73 12.35
CA CYS A 168 -11.90 8.72 11.29
C CYS A 168 -11.45 8.02 10.00
N ALA A 169 -10.30 8.40 9.45
CA ALA A 169 -9.90 7.97 8.10
C ALA A 169 -9.01 6.71 8.08
N GLY A 170 -8.39 6.34 9.20
CA GLY A 170 -7.38 5.30 9.30
C GLY A 170 -7.97 3.91 9.09
N GLU A 171 -9.06 3.61 9.77
CA GLU A 171 -9.80 2.36 9.62
C GLU A 171 -10.27 2.12 8.17
N PRO A 172 -11.01 3.04 7.50
CA PRO A 172 -11.43 2.81 6.12
C PRO A 172 -10.26 2.71 5.14
N LEU A 173 -9.15 3.43 5.38
CA LEU A 173 -7.94 3.30 4.57
C LEU A 173 -7.27 1.93 4.76
N PHE A 174 -7.21 1.44 5.99
CA PHE A 174 -6.67 0.12 6.30
C PHE A 174 -7.55 -0.99 5.72
N MET A 175 -8.88 -0.86 5.84
CA MET A 175 -9.84 -1.78 5.23
C MET A 175 -9.68 -1.83 3.72
N LEU A 176 -9.50 -0.69 3.05
CA LEU A 176 -9.24 -0.64 1.62
C LEU A 176 -7.91 -1.33 1.26
N TYR A 177 -6.85 -1.10 2.03
CA TYR A 177 -5.57 -1.79 1.86
C TYR A 177 -5.72 -3.32 1.98
N CYS A 178 -6.40 -3.79 3.03
CA CYS A 178 -6.69 -5.20 3.24
C CYS A 178 -7.51 -5.79 2.09
N ALA A 179 -8.55 -5.08 1.63
CA ALA A 179 -9.38 -5.48 0.52
C ALA A 179 -8.59 -5.67 -0.78
N ILE A 180 -7.76 -4.68 -1.14
CA ILE A 180 -6.93 -4.75 -2.34
C ILE A 180 -5.93 -5.90 -2.21
N LYS A 181 -5.25 -6.01 -1.07
CA LYS A 181 -4.25 -7.07 -0.84
C LYS A 181 -4.87 -8.46 -0.96
N GLN A 182 -5.96 -8.72 -0.26
CA GLN A 182 -6.65 -10.02 -0.29
C GLN A 182 -7.17 -10.34 -1.69
N GLN A 183 -7.76 -9.36 -2.38
CA GLN A 183 -8.23 -9.56 -3.75
C GLN A 183 -7.09 -9.90 -4.73
N MET A 184 -5.91 -9.29 -4.56
CA MET A 184 -4.73 -9.62 -5.37
C MET A 184 -4.24 -11.05 -5.09
N GLU A 185 -4.24 -11.48 -3.82
CA GLU A 185 -3.77 -12.80 -3.37
C GLU A 185 -4.71 -13.96 -3.76
N LYS A 186 -5.96 -13.68 -4.18
CA LYS A 186 -6.87 -14.71 -4.73
C LYS A 186 -6.40 -15.30 -6.07
N GLY A 187 -5.48 -14.62 -6.77
CA GLY A 187 -4.95 -15.03 -8.07
C GLY A 187 -3.44 -15.18 -8.09
N PRO A 188 -2.88 -15.70 -9.20
CA PRO A 188 -1.43 -15.77 -9.34
C PRO A 188 -0.81 -14.36 -9.39
N ILE A 189 0.30 -14.22 -8.68
CA ILE A 189 1.17 -13.05 -8.65
C ILE A 189 2.57 -13.50 -9.05
N ASP A 190 3.16 -12.84 -10.05
CA ASP A 190 4.54 -13.07 -10.45
C ASP A 190 5.49 -12.39 -9.46
N ALA A 191 6.29 -13.20 -8.76
CA ALA A 191 7.22 -12.73 -7.74
C ALA A 191 8.38 -11.88 -8.29
N ILE A 192 8.68 -11.95 -9.60
CA ILE A 192 9.78 -11.21 -10.23
C ILE A 192 9.27 -9.86 -10.76
N THR A 193 8.18 -9.88 -11.53
CA THR A 193 7.66 -8.69 -12.21
C THR A 193 6.65 -7.90 -11.36
N GLY A 194 6.05 -8.55 -10.36
CA GLY A 194 4.96 -8.02 -9.56
C GLY A 194 3.63 -7.93 -10.32
N GLU A 195 3.52 -8.56 -11.49
CA GLU A 195 2.26 -8.64 -12.22
C GLU A 195 1.27 -9.58 -11.52
N ALA A 196 -0.02 -9.25 -11.54
CA ALA A 196 -1.06 -10.01 -10.87
C ALA A 196 -2.29 -10.22 -11.76
N ARG A 197 -2.97 -11.36 -11.60
CA ARG A 197 -4.21 -11.68 -12.35
C ARG A 197 -5.37 -10.74 -12.04
N TYR A 198 -5.46 -10.26 -10.79
CA TYR A 198 -6.50 -9.35 -10.30
C TYR A 198 -5.95 -7.94 -10.03
N SER A 199 -4.93 -7.52 -10.79
CA SER A 199 -4.40 -6.15 -10.69
C SER A 199 -5.45 -5.11 -11.07
N LEU A 200 -5.54 -4.04 -10.27
CA LEU A 200 -6.30 -2.83 -10.62
C LEU A 200 -5.56 -1.93 -11.62
N SER A 201 -4.25 -2.16 -11.83
CA SER A 201 -3.43 -1.46 -12.81
C SER A 201 -3.29 -2.28 -14.08
N GLU A 202 -3.59 -1.67 -15.23
CA GLU A 202 -3.46 -2.31 -16.56
C GLU A 202 -2.02 -2.73 -16.86
N ASP A 203 -1.04 -1.92 -16.45
CA ASP A 203 0.40 -2.19 -16.66
C ASP A 203 0.92 -3.37 -15.83
N LYS A 204 0.17 -3.78 -14.80
CA LYS A 204 0.50 -4.90 -13.92
C LYS A 204 -0.44 -6.09 -14.08
N LEU A 205 -1.27 -6.10 -15.13
CA LEU A 205 -2.23 -7.15 -15.38
C LEU A 205 -1.57 -8.31 -16.15
N ILE A 206 -1.62 -9.51 -15.57
CA ILE A 206 -1.22 -10.73 -16.30
C ILE A 206 -2.23 -11.00 -17.41
N ARG A 207 -1.77 -10.91 -18.67
CA ARG A 207 -2.59 -11.20 -19.87
C ARG A 207 -2.48 -12.65 -20.33
N GLN A 208 -1.47 -13.37 -19.87
CA GLN A 208 -1.27 -14.78 -20.20
C GLN A 208 -2.33 -15.65 -19.52
N GLN A 209 -2.84 -16.64 -20.25
CA GLN A 209 -3.66 -17.69 -19.65
C GLN A 209 -2.77 -18.58 -18.77
N ILE A 210 -3.00 -18.53 -17.47
CA ILE A 210 -2.32 -19.35 -16.47
C ILE A 210 -3.37 -20.21 -15.80
N ASP A 211 -3.21 -21.52 -15.87
CA ASP A 211 -4.04 -22.45 -15.13
C ASP A 211 -3.56 -22.51 -13.68
N TYR A 212 -4.46 -22.21 -12.74
CA TYR A 212 -4.18 -22.30 -11.31
C TYR A 212 -5.38 -22.89 -10.57
N LYS A 213 -5.12 -23.40 -9.36
CA LYS A 213 -6.14 -23.94 -8.50
C LYS A 213 -5.85 -23.52 -7.06
N GLN A 214 -6.86 -22.99 -6.38
CA GLN A 214 -6.78 -22.71 -4.96
C GLN A 214 -6.60 -24.02 -4.18
N LEU A 215 -5.57 -24.05 -3.34
CA LEU A 215 -5.33 -25.14 -2.41
C LEU A 215 -5.80 -24.71 -1.03
N VAL A 216 -6.83 -25.37 -0.50
CA VAL A 216 -7.25 -25.18 0.90
C VAL A 216 -6.22 -25.88 1.77
N LYS A 217 -5.37 -25.09 2.44
CA LYS A 217 -4.48 -25.62 3.49
C LYS A 217 -5.25 -25.58 4.80
N VAL A 218 -5.74 -26.73 5.26
CA VAL A 218 -6.22 -26.86 6.64
C VAL A 218 -4.97 -26.96 7.51
N LEU A 219 -4.57 -25.83 8.09
CA LEU A 219 -3.47 -25.71 9.03
C LEU A 219 -4.11 -25.34 10.35
N ASP A 220 -4.05 -26.25 11.30
CA ASP A 220 -4.58 -26.03 12.64
C ASP A 220 -3.39 -25.87 13.60
N GLU A 221 -3.36 -24.74 14.33
CA GLU A 221 -2.48 -24.54 15.47
C GLU A 221 -3.30 -24.82 16.73
N ASP A 222 -3.36 -26.09 17.14
CA ASP A 222 -4.02 -26.48 18.38
C ASP A 222 -3.01 -26.95 19.44
N VAL A 223 -3.52 -27.39 20.60
CA VAL A 223 -2.72 -27.95 21.72
C VAL A 223 -1.84 -29.15 21.34
N THR A 224 -2.05 -29.75 20.16
CA THR A 224 -1.28 -30.90 19.67
C THR A 224 -0.15 -30.49 18.72
N THR A 225 -0.02 -29.20 18.40
CA THR A 225 1.04 -28.60 17.57
C THR A 225 2.40 -28.80 18.25
N LYS A 226 3.29 -29.55 17.60
CA LYS A 226 4.65 -29.80 18.13
C LYS A 226 5.58 -28.63 17.79
N ILE A 227 6.25 -28.11 18.82
CA ILE A 227 7.31 -27.11 18.68
C ILE A 227 8.65 -27.85 18.66
N GLU A 228 9.38 -27.74 17.55
CA GLU A 228 10.76 -28.23 17.43
C GLU A 228 11.70 -27.02 17.32
N SER A 229 12.36 -26.70 18.43
CA SER A 229 13.24 -25.53 18.56
C SER A 229 12.51 -24.21 18.22
N ASP A 230 12.94 -23.47 17.20
CA ASP A 230 12.31 -22.21 16.73
C ASP A 230 11.19 -22.42 15.70
N TRP A 231 10.81 -23.68 15.44
CA TRP A 231 9.89 -24.05 14.38
C TRP A 231 8.62 -24.66 14.95
N LYS A 232 7.47 -24.16 14.50
CA LYS A 232 6.17 -24.79 14.74
C LYS A 232 5.86 -25.73 13.59
N ARG A 233 5.65 -27.00 13.90
CA ARG A 233 5.14 -27.99 12.94
C ARG A 233 3.62 -27.86 12.90
N LEU A 234 3.11 -27.39 11.77
CA LEU A 234 1.67 -27.22 11.57
C LEU A 234 0.99 -28.57 11.38
N ASN A 235 -0.16 -28.75 12.03
CA ASN A 235 -0.93 -29.98 11.93
C ASN A 235 -1.67 -30.02 10.59
N THR A 236 -1.73 -31.21 9.98
CA THR A 236 -2.49 -31.46 8.75
C THR A 236 -3.70 -32.33 9.05
N LEU A 237 -4.67 -32.45 8.12
CA LEU A 237 -5.83 -33.36 8.29
C LEU A 237 -5.42 -34.82 8.61
N ALA A 238 -4.24 -35.25 8.15
CA ALA A 238 -3.69 -36.57 8.47
C ALA A 238 -3.25 -36.70 9.94
N HIS A 239 -2.80 -35.61 10.58
CA HIS A 239 -2.45 -35.56 12.00
C HIS A 239 -3.66 -35.90 12.89
N TYR A 240 -4.85 -35.45 12.50
CA TYR A 240 -6.12 -35.74 13.17
C TYR A 240 -6.73 -37.10 12.83
N GLN A 241 -6.01 -37.96 12.10
CA GLN A 241 -6.47 -39.29 11.68
C GLN A 241 -7.82 -39.28 10.94
N VAL A 242 -8.16 -38.16 10.29
CA VAL A 242 -9.37 -38.06 9.47
C VAL A 242 -9.19 -38.97 8.25
N ARG A 243 -9.87 -40.12 8.25
CA ARG A 243 -9.86 -41.06 7.11
C ARG A 243 -10.48 -40.38 5.88
N ASN A 244 -9.82 -40.57 4.73
CA ASN A 244 -10.15 -40.10 3.36
C ASN A 244 -11.56 -40.49 2.84
N ARG A 245 -12.64 -40.25 3.59
CA ARG A 245 -14.04 -40.47 3.17
C ARG A 245 -14.80 -39.19 2.87
N ALA A 246 -14.20 -38.00 3.07
CA ALA A 246 -14.72 -36.76 2.51
C ALA A 246 -14.28 -36.64 1.03
N HIS A 247 -15.16 -37.11 0.14
CA HIS A 247 -15.17 -36.93 -1.32
C HIS A 247 -13.92 -37.33 -2.11
N HIS A 248 -14.09 -38.50 -2.73
CA HIS A 248 -13.18 -39.27 -3.57
C HIS A 248 -12.88 -38.65 -4.95
N ASN A 249 -12.52 -37.36 -5.04
CA ASN A 249 -12.05 -36.77 -6.31
C ASN A 249 -11.36 -35.40 -6.15
N ARG A 250 -10.29 -35.24 -5.34
CA ARG A 250 -9.32 -34.12 -5.53
C ARG A 250 -8.07 -34.02 -4.65
N VAL A 251 -7.53 -35.08 -4.05
CA VAL A 251 -6.20 -34.98 -3.42
C VAL A 251 -5.35 -36.19 -3.78
N ARG A 252 -4.80 -36.18 -5.00
CA ARG A 252 -3.63 -37.02 -5.30
C ARG A 252 -2.42 -36.35 -4.64
N GLY A 253 -2.00 -36.95 -3.52
CA GLY A 253 -0.62 -37.02 -3.05
C GLY A 253 0.08 -35.70 -2.74
N LEU A 254 0.02 -35.26 -1.49
CA LEU A 254 1.01 -34.35 -0.91
C LEU A 254 1.16 -34.66 0.59
N TYR A 255 1.91 -35.71 0.93
CA TYR A 255 2.44 -35.86 2.29
C TYR A 255 3.71 -35.01 2.41
N TRP A 256 3.54 -33.72 2.68
CA TRP A 256 4.63 -32.81 3.00
C TRP A 256 4.38 -32.23 4.39
N TYR A 257 5.37 -32.32 5.28
CA TYR A 257 5.31 -31.59 6.54
C TYR A 257 5.69 -30.12 6.29
N MET A 258 4.76 -29.21 6.60
CA MET A 258 4.98 -27.77 6.54
C MET A 258 5.51 -27.28 7.89
N LEU A 259 6.62 -26.55 7.86
CA LEU A 259 7.18 -25.88 9.03
C LEU A 259 7.00 -24.37 8.86
N CYS A 260 6.42 -23.72 9.87
CA CYS A 260 6.29 -22.27 9.93
C CYS A 260 7.30 -21.67 10.89
N ARG A 261 8.00 -20.61 10.45
CA ARG A 261 8.90 -19.84 11.30
C ARG A 261 8.12 -18.72 11.98
N VAL A 262 8.03 -18.79 13.31
CA VAL A 262 7.13 -17.96 14.15
C VAL A 262 7.40 -16.45 14.05
N LYS A 263 8.62 -16.02 13.67
CA LYS A 263 8.99 -14.59 13.70
C LYS A 263 8.76 -13.82 12.39
N GLU A 264 8.42 -14.48 11.29
CA GLU A 264 8.38 -13.82 9.97
C GLU A 264 7.15 -14.15 9.11
N ASN A 265 6.18 -14.93 9.61
CA ASN A 265 5.06 -15.46 8.82
C ASN A 265 5.48 -16.10 7.47
N ARG A 266 6.75 -16.53 7.35
CA ARG A 266 7.23 -17.30 6.19
C ARG A 266 6.99 -18.78 6.44
N VAL A 267 6.14 -19.37 5.61
CA VAL A 267 5.91 -20.81 5.57
C VAL A 267 6.97 -21.46 4.68
N GLN A 268 7.76 -22.39 5.22
CA GLN A 268 8.75 -23.14 4.44
C GLN A 268 8.30 -24.60 4.30
N ILE A 269 8.08 -25.04 3.06
CA ILE A 269 7.75 -26.44 2.76
C ILE A 269 9.07 -27.19 2.65
N ARG A 270 9.37 -28.08 3.60
CA ARG A 270 10.52 -29.00 3.47
C ARG A 270 10.07 -30.32 2.87
N PRO A 271 10.73 -30.81 1.80
CA PRO A 271 10.49 -32.14 1.33
C PRO A 271 10.95 -33.14 2.40
N GLY A 272 10.05 -34.05 2.74
CA GLY A 272 10.31 -35.02 3.77
C GLY A 272 10.80 -36.35 3.26
N SER A 273 11.93 -36.82 3.77
CA SER A 273 12.40 -38.19 3.57
C SER A 273 11.52 -39.16 4.36
N CYS A 274 10.37 -39.50 3.80
CA CYS A 274 9.68 -40.76 4.09
C CYS A 274 9.85 -41.66 2.86
N SER A 275 10.76 -42.63 3.00
CA SER A 275 10.89 -43.77 2.11
C SER A 275 9.60 -44.58 2.15
N GLU A 276 8.87 -44.67 1.04
CA GLU A 276 8.32 -45.94 0.55
C GLU A 276 7.71 -45.78 -0.86
N ASN A 277 8.28 -46.58 -1.77
CA ASN A 277 7.91 -46.92 -3.14
C ASN A 277 6.46 -46.63 -3.57
N LEU A 278 6.26 -45.60 -4.42
CA LEU A 278 5.20 -45.58 -5.44
C LEU A 278 5.68 -44.89 -6.73
N VAL A 279 6.21 -45.74 -7.63
CA VAL A 279 6.21 -45.68 -9.10
C VAL A 279 6.03 -44.32 -9.79
N GLY A 280 7.10 -43.88 -10.46
CA GLY A 280 7.08 -43.42 -11.86
C GLY A 280 6.46 -42.04 -12.15
N GLY A 281 7.28 -40.99 -12.08
CA GLY A 281 6.95 -39.69 -12.68
C GLY A 281 8.08 -38.69 -12.50
N ASN A 282 8.93 -38.56 -13.53
CA ASN A 282 9.92 -37.48 -13.61
C ASN A 282 9.21 -36.12 -13.64
N TRP A 283 9.39 -35.31 -12.60
CA TRP A 283 9.05 -33.89 -12.62
C TRP A 283 10.30 -33.07 -12.27
N PRO A 284 10.61 -32.01 -13.06
CA PRO A 284 11.86 -31.29 -12.91
C PRO A 284 11.87 -30.47 -11.61
N VAL A 285 12.78 -30.83 -10.72
CA VAL A 285 13.16 -30.02 -9.56
C VAL A 285 13.86 -28.76 -10.09
N LYS A 286 13.12 -27.66 -10.30
CA LYS A 286 13.76 -26.34 -10.43
C LYS A 286 14.16 -25.86 -9.04
N ARG A 287 15.43 -26.15 -8.75
CA ARG A 287 16.22 -25.62 -7.64
C ARG A 287 16.19 -24.08 -7.76
N VAL A 288 15.43 -23.41 -6.88
CA VAL A 288 15.61 -21.96 -6.65
C VAL A 288 16.89 -21.85 -5.82
N VAL A 289 17.99 -21.50 -6.48
CA VAL A 289 19.26 -21.18 -5.84
C VAL A 289 19.27 -19.67 -5.60
N ASN A 290 19.55 -19.31 -4.34
CA ASN A 290 19.84 -18.00 -3.73
C ASN A 290 19.76 -16.73 -4.59
#